data_AF-A0A6G2DEW5-F1
#
_entry.id   AF-A0A6G2DEW5-F1
#
_cell.length_a   1.000
_cell.length_b   1.000
_cell.length_c   1.000
_cell.angle_alpha   90.00
_cell.angle_beta   90.00
_cell.angle_gamma   90.00
#
_symmetry.space_group_name_H-M   'P 1'
#
loop_
_entity.id
_entity.type
_entity.pdbx_description
1 polymer ?
#
loop_
_entity_poly.entity_id
_entity_poly.type
_entity_poly.pdbx_seq_one_letter_code
_entity_poly.pdbx_strand_id
1 'polypeptide(L)'
;LEDGDKLFGSNPFYEQVKDDIELLNEAGNEFSEEAILAGELTPVFFGSALTNFGVQTFLETFLKFAPEPHGHKKTDGEIVDPYDKDFSGFVFKIQANMDPRHRDRIAFVRIVS
;
A
#
# COMPACT_ATOMS: atom_id res chain seq x y z
N LEU A 1 -23.32 -12.61 7.60
CA LEU A 1 -24.45 -12.43 6.67
C LEU A 1 -25.81 -12.76 7.31
N GLU A 2 -25.88 -13.64 8.32
CA GLU A 2 -27.16 -14.15 8.86
C GLU A 2 -28.14 -13.12 9.45
N ASP A 3 -27.68 -11.93 9.86
CA ASP A 3 -28.57 -10.84 10.33
C ASP A 3 -28.65 -9.64 9.37
N GLY A 4 -28.05 -9.74 8.17
CA GLY A 4 -28.02 -8.64 7.19
C GLY A 4 -29.43 -8.19 6.78
N ASP A 5 -30.31 -9.14 6.51
CA ASP A 5 -31.69 -8.86 6.10
C ASP A 5 -32.51 -8.18 7.21
N LYS A 6 -32.19 -8.47 8.48
CA LYS A 6 -32.83 -7.82 9.63
C LYS A 6 -32.30 -6.41 9.86
N LEU A 7 -31.00 -6.20 9.68
CA LEU A 7 -30.32 -4.94 9.98
C LEU A 7 -30.45 -3.92 8.85
N PHE A 8 -30.47 -4.38 7.60
CA PHE A 8 -30.38 -3.54 6.41
C PHE A 8 -31.52 -3.75 5.41
N GLY A 9 -32.47 -4.66 5.66
CA GLY A 9 -33.56 -4.95 4.73
C GLY A 9 -34.51 -3.77 4.42
N SER A 10 -34.47 -2.70 5.21
CA SER A 10 -35.19 -1.44 4.93
C SER A 10 -34.36 -0.43 4.12
N ASN A 11 -33.07 -0.69 3.91
CA ASN A 11 -32.18 0.19 3.16
C ASN A 11 -32.35 -0.07 1.65
N PRO A 12 -32.66 0.98 0.85
CA PRO A 12 -32.90 0.82 -0.58
C PRO A 12 -31.69 0.30 -1.38
N PHE A 13 -30.48 0.39 -0.83
CA PHE A 13 -29.25 -0.07 -1.48
C PHE A 13 -28.85 -1.49 -1.10
N TYR A 14 -29.54 -2.14 -0.16
CA TYR A 14 -29.10 -3.42 0.38
C TYR A 14 -29.15 -4.57 -0.64
N GLU A 15 -30.22 -4.64 -1.44
CA GLU A 15 -30.31 -5.65 -2.51
C GLU A 15 -29.22 -5.44 -3.57
N GLN A 16 -28.95 -4.18 -3.97
CA GLN A 16 -27.85 -3.89 -4.90
C GLN A 16 -26.49 -4.36 -4.37
N VAL A 17 -26.21 -4.14 -3.07
CA VAL A 17 -24.96 -4.58 -2.45
C VAL A 17 -24.85 -6.11 -2.45
N LYS A 18 -25.95 -6.84 -2.26
CA LYS A 18 -25.95 -8.31 -2.34
C LYS A 18 -25.61 -8.78 -3.76
N ASP A 19 -26.27 -8.20 -4.76
CA ASP A 19 -26.03 -8.52 -6.18
C ASP A 19 -24.57 -8.21 -6.57
N ASP A 20 -24.03 -7.06 -6.13
CA ASP A 20 -22.64 -6.67 -6.39
C ASP A 20 -21.64 -7.65 -5.72
N ILE A 21 -21.92 -8.11 -4.50
CA ILE A 21 -21.08 -9.10 -3.80
C ILE A 21 -21.13 -10.45 -4.51
N GLU A 22 -22.30 -10.89 -4.97
CA GLU A 22 -22.45 -12.14 -5.72
C GLU A 22 -21.62 -12.10 -7.01
N LEU A 23 -21.71 -10.99 -7.76
CA LEU A 23 -20.90 -10.78 -8.95
C LEU A 23 -19.40 -10.79 -8.65
N LEU A 24 -18.97 -10.18 -7.54
CA LEU A 24 -17.57 -10.19 -7.12
C LEU A 24 -17.10 -11.60 -6.71
N ASN A 25 -17.96 -12.43 -6.13
CA ASN A 25 -17.59 -13.81 -5.78
C ASN A 25 -17.44 -14.69 -7.04
N GLU A 26 -18.24 -14.44 -8.08
CA GLU A 26 -18.18 -15.23 -9.32
C GLU A 26 -17.09 -14.77 -10.30
N ALA A 27 -16.88 -13.45 -10.40
CA ALA A 27 -16.01 -12.85 -11.42
C ALA A 27 -14.79 -12.10 -10.85
N GLY A 28 -14.73 -11.91 -9.53
CA GLY A 28 -13.60 -11.26 -8.87
C GLY A 28 -12.39 -12.17 -8.73
N ASN A 29 -11.23 -11.55 -8.50
CA ASN A 29 -10.03 -12.29 -8.16
C ASN A 29 -10.07 -12.67 -6.67
N GLU A 30 -9.71 -13.91 -6.36
CA GLU A 30 -9.48 -14.31 -4.97
C GLU A 30 -8.30 -13.54 -4.39
N PHE A 31 -8.39 -13.24 -3.09
CA PHE A 31 -7.30 -12.62 -2.36
C PHE A 31 -6.11 -13.59 -2.24
N SER A 32 -4.91 -13.15 -2.63
CA SER A 32 -3.64 -13.85 -2.38
C SER A 32 -2.58 -12.87 -1.92
N GLU A 33 -1.99 -13.13 -0.76
CA GLU A 33 -0.92 -12.31 -0.21
C GLU A 33 0.36 -12.42 -1.06
N GLU A 34 0.66 -13.61 -1.57
CA GLU A 34 1.80 -13.86 -2.45
C GLU A 34 1.69 -13.09 -3.75
N ALA A 35 0.50 -13.08 -4.37
CA ALA A 35 0.24 -12.32 -5.58
C ALA A 35 0.34 -10.80 -5.34
N ILE A 36 -0.03 -10.33 -4.14
CA ILE A 36 0.13 -8.92 -3.75
C ILE A 36 1.62 -8.56 -3.63
N LEU A 37 2.41 -9.39 -2.96
CA LEU A 37 3.85 -9.18 -2.79
C LEU A 37 4.61 -9.28 -4.12
N ALA A 38 4.13 -10.10 -5.06
CA ALA A 38 4.64 -10.18 -6.43
C ALA A 38 4.22 -8.99 -7.32
N GLY A 39 3.28 -8.16 -6.87
CA GLY A 39 2.72 -7.05 -7.66
C GLY A 39 1.75 -7.49 -8.75
N GLU A 40 1.21 -8.70 -8.66
CA GLU A 40 0.27 -9.30 -9.61
C GLU A 40 -1.20 -9.07 -9.20
N LEU A 41 -1.44 -8.81 -7.91
CA LEU A 41 -2.75 -8.49 -7.35
C LEU A 41 -2.70 -7.18 -6.56
N THR A 42 -3.74 -6.35 -6.66
CA THR A 42 -3.86 -5.11 -5.89
C THR A 42 -5.14 -5.14 -5.06
N PRO A 43 -5.05 -5.04 -3.71
CA PRO A 43 -6.24 -4.96 -2.87
C PRO A 43 -6.92 -3.60 -3.05
N VAL A 44 -8.24 -3.62 -3.27
CA VAL A 44 -9.06 -2.41 -3.49
C VAL A 44 -9.84 -2.07 -2.21
N PHE A 45 -9.83 -0.79 -1.85
CA PHE A 45 -10.55 -0.27 -0.69
C PHE A 45 -11.50 0.85 -1.13
N PHE A 46 -12.68 0.90 -0.51
CA PHE A 46 -13.67 1.95 -0.75
C PHE A 46 -13.74 2.88 0.46
N GLY A 47 -13.75 4.19 0.21
CA GLY A 47 -13.76 5.18 1.28
C GLY A 47 -13.78 6.61 0.75
N SER A 48 -13.73 7.56 1.68
CA SER A 48 -13.62 9.00 1.41
C SER A 48 -12.59 9.58 2.36
N ALA A 49 -11.42 9.94 1.81
CA ALA A 49 -10.35 10.58 2.59
C ALA A 49 -10.81 11.93 3.17
N LEU A 50 -11.65 12.67 2.44
CA LEU A 50 -12.15 13.98 2.87
C LEU A 50 -12.98 13.89 4.16
N THR A 51 -13.79 12.84 4.28
CA THR A 51 -14.62 12.60 5.47
C THR A 51 -13.99 11.61 6.44
N ASN A 52 -12.72 11.26 6.23
CA ASN A 52 -11.98 10.26 7.01
C ASN A 52 -12.69 8.90 7.15
N PHE A 53 -13.43 8.48 6.12
CA PHE A 53 -14.15 7.21 6.08
C PHE A 53 -13.37 6.17 5.27
N GLY A 54 -13.21 4.96 5.79
CA GLY A 54 -12.48 3.85 5.13
C GLY A 54 -10.94 3.93 5.23
N VAL A 55 -10.39 5.08 5.65
CA VAL A 55 -8.93 5.29 5.78
C VAL A 55 -8.31 4.36 6.82
N GLN A 56 -9.00 4.12 7.94
CA GLN A 56 -8.51 3.22 8.98
C GLN A 56 -8.37 1.78 8.45
N THR A 57 -9.41 1.25 7.80
CA THR A 57 -9.40 -0.10 7.22
C THR A 57 -8.30 -0.26 6.19
N PHE A 58 -8.09 0.75 5.34
CA PHE A 58 -6.96 0.79 4.41
C PHE A 58 -5.63 0.73 5.17
N LEU A 59 -5.41 1.61 6.16
CA LEU A 59 -4.12 1.70 6.86
C LEU A 59 -3.80 0.42 7.65
N GLU A 60 -4.78 -0.16 8.35
CA GLU A 60 -4.61 -1.42 9.08
C GLU A 60 -4.24 -2.57 8.17
N THR A 61 -4.80 -2.60 6.96
CA THR A 61 -4.51 -3.64 5.97
C THR A 61 -3.16 -3.39 5.30
N PHE A 62 -2.86 -2.13 4.98
CA PHE A 62 -1.56 -1.70 4.49
C PHE A 62 -0.45 -2.08 5.46
N LEU A 63 -0.60 -1.86 6.77
CA LEU A 63 0.41 -2.22 7.75
C LEU A 63 0.67 -3.73 7.87
N LYS A 64 -0.31 -4.58 7.50
CA LYS A 64 -0.15 -6.04 7.52
C LYS A 64 0.62 -6.56 6.32
N PHE A 65 0.37 -5.99 5.15
CA PHE A 65 0.88 -6.52 3.87
C PHE A 65 1.95 -5.63 3.24
N ALA A 66 2.17 -4.42 3.76
CA ALA A 66 3.24 -3.55 3.28
C ALA A 66 4.58 -4.25 3.52
N PRO A 67 5.42 -4.33 2.50
CA PRO A 67 6.60 -5.15 2.57
C PRO A 67 7.69 -4.34 3.32
N GLU A 68 8.55 -5.03 4.07
CA GLU A 68 9.55 -4.42 4.96
C GLU A 68 10.74 -3.81 4.18
N PRO A 69 11.78 -3.24 4.80
CA PRO A 69 13.01 -2.96 4.08
C PRO A 69 13.61 -4.26 3.51
N HIS A 70 13.72 -4.37 2.19
CA HIS A 70 14.35 -5.54 1.53
C HIS A 70 15.72 -5.18 0.97
N GLY A 71 16.52 -6.21 0.76
CA GLY A 71 17.85 -6.09 0.18
C GLY A 71 17.84 -5.39 -1.17
N HIS A 72 18.88 -4.59 -1.40
CA HIS A 72 19.02 -3.82 -2.64
C HIS A 72 20.15 -4.37 -3.49
N LYS A 73 19.88 -4.55 -4.78
CA LYS A 73 20.88 -5.01 -5.74
C LYS A 73 21.86 -3.87 -6.07
N LYS A 74 23.15 -4.16 -5.98
CA LYS A 74 24.25 -3.31 -6.43
C LYS A 74 24.43 -3.43 -7.95
N THR A 75 25.24 -2.54 -8.53
CA THR A 75 25.56 -2.55 -9.96
C THR A 75 26.33 -3.80 -10.41
N ASP A 76 27.15 -4.39 -9.52
CA ASP A 76 27.90 -5.62 -9.76
C ASP A 76 27.05 -6.91 -9.63
N GLY A 77 25.80 -6.76 -9.17
CA GLY A 77 24.85 -7.85 -9.03
C GLY A 77 24.74 -8.43 -7.62
N GLU A 78 25.60 -8.04 -6.68
CA GLU A 78 25.47 -8.43 -5.28
C GLU A 78 24.23 -7.78 -4.63
N ILE A 79 23.65 -8.44 -3.64
CA ILE A 79 22.54 -7.90 -2.84
C ILE A 79 23.12 -7.44 -1.51
N VAL A 80 22.85 -6.18 -1.13
CA VAL A 80 23.09 -5.69 0.23
C VAL A 80 21.94 -6.14 1.10
N ASP A 81 22.24 -6.81 2.21
CA ASP A 81 21.24 -7.27 3.17
C ASP A 81 20.84 -6.07 4.07
N PRO A 82 19.53 -5.80 4.28
CA PRO A 82 19.11 -4.70 5.15
C PRO A 82 19.55 -4.86 6.61
N TYR A 83 20.00 -6.04 7.02
CA TYR A 83 20.55 -6.33 8.35
C TYR A 83 22.08 -6.24 8.43
N ASP A 84 22.77 -5.86 7.34
CA ASP A 84 24.22 -5.63 7.37
C ASP A 84 24.59 -4.54 8.38
N LYS A 85 25.72 -4.71 9.08
CA LYS A 85 26.14 -3.80 10.16
C LYS A 85 26.70 -2.46 9.65
N ASP A 86 27.20 -2.47 8.42
CA ASP A 86 27.80 -1.30 7.81
C ASP A 86 26.71 -0.46 7.14
N PHE A 87 26.72 0.85 7.41
CA PHE A 87 25.76 1.77 6.83
C PHE A 87 25.88 1.81 5.31
N SER A 88 24.75 1.68 4.62
CA SER A 88 24.68 1.82 3.17
C SER A 88 23.41 2.55 2.73
N GLY A 89 23.47 3.20 1.56
CA GLY A 89 22.33 3.93 1.01
C GLY A 89 22.63 4.52 -0.36
N PHE A 90 21.58 4.92 -1.06
CA PHE A 90 21.72 5.58 -2.36
C PHE A 90 20.83 6.83 -2.45
N VAL A 91 21.31 7.83 -3.17
CA VAL A 91 20.57 9.06 -3.45
C VAL A 91 19.54 8.77 -4.55
N PHE A 92 18.26 8.97 -4.26
CA PHE A 92 17.18 8.77 -5.24
C PHE A 92 16.52 10.08 -5.69
N LYS A 93 16.76 11.18 -4.98
CA LYS A 93 16.25 12.50 -5.34
C LYS A 93 17.20 13.59 -4.86
N ILE A 94 17.42 14.61 -5.68
CA ILE A 94 18.11 15.84 -5.29
C ILE A 94 17.14 16.99 -5.51
N GLN A 95 16.97 17.82 -4.49
CA GLN A 95 16.18 19.04 -4.55
C GLN A 95 17.09 20.23 -4.28
N ALA A 96 16.98 21.28 -5.08
CA ALA A 96 17.85 22.45 -5.02
C ALA A 96 17.04 23.73 -4.84
N ASN A 97 17.72 24.79 -4.38
CA ASN A 97 17.18 26.15 -4.28
C ASN A 97 16.00 26.27 -3.32
N MET A 98 16.12 25.70 -2.13
CA MET A 98 15.16 25.94 -1.05
C MET A 98 15.40 27.27 -0.34
N ASP A 99 16.65 27.74 -0.28
CA ASP A 99 16.97 29.12 0.10
C ASP A 99 17.52 29.90 -1.13
N PRO A 100 16.88 31.00 -1.56
CA PRO A 100 17.39 31.82 -2.65
C PRO A 100 18.80 32.41 -2.41
N ARG A 101 19.23 32.55 -1.15
CA ARG A 101 20.49 33.22 -0.76
C ARG A 101 21.66 32.26 -0.66
N HIS A 102 21.37 31.02 -0.31
CA HIS A 102 22.35 29.95 -0.18
C HIS A 102 21.94 28.90 -1.19
N ARG A 103 22.70 28.71 -2.28
CA ARG A 103 22.43 27.69 -3.32
C ARG A 103 22.49 26.27 -2.73
N ASP A 104 21.51 25.94 -1.91
CA ASP A 104 21.42 24.73 -1.14
C ASP A 104 20.91 23.59 -2.01
N ARG A 105 21.38 22.39 -1.68
CA ARG A 105 21.00 21.15 -2.34
C ARG A 105 20.79 20.10 -1.27
N ILE A 106 19.59 19.56 -1.23
CA ILE A 106 19.20 18.47 -0.35
C ILE A 106 19.19 17.19 -1.18
N ALA A 107 19.98 16.21 -0.76
CA ALA A 107 19.94 14.86 -1.31
C ALA A 107 19.08 13.97 -0.40
N PHE A 108 18.08 13.32 -0.98
CA PHE A 108 17.27 12.31 -0.32
C PHE A 108 17.93 10.96 -0.53
N VAL A 109 18.35 10.35 0.58
CA VAL A 109 19.02 9.05 0.61
C VAL A 109 18.03 8.01 1.11
N ARG A 110 17.90 6.89 0.40
CA ARG A 110 17.27 5.68 0.90
C ARG A 110 18.34 4.86 1.59
N ILE A 111 18.18 4.64 2.90
CA ILE A 111 19.03 3.73 3.68
C ILE A 111 18.70 2.30 3.25
N VAL A 112 19.73 1.48 3.07
CA VAL A 112 19.58 0.07 2.73
C VAL A 112 19.94 -0.79 3.94
N SER A 113 21.13 -0.59 4.55
CA SER A 113 21.62 -1.26 5.77
C SER A 113 22.23 -0.26 6.75
#